data_AF-A0A6J3M909-F1
#
_entry.id   AF-A0A6J3M909-F1
#
_cell.length_a   1.000
_cell.length_b   1.000
_cell.length_c   1.000
_cell.angle_alpha   90.00
_cell.angle_beta   90.00
_cell.angle_gamma   90.00
#
_symmetry.space_group_name_H-M   'P 1'
#
loop_
_entity.id
_entity.type
_entity.pdbx_description
1 polymer ?
#
loop_
_entity_poly.entity_id
_entity_poly.type
_entity_poly.pdbx_seq_one_letter_code
_entity_poly.pdbx_strand_id
1 'polypeptide(L)'
;MDTTAYLKRQGWKGDGHSLDHSGRGIRKPLLVSKKIDVLGLGLNKHAAVSDQWWMRAFDEGLKSLGSGKDTALANVQKHGIHHGSLYARFVKGEGVAGTIG
;
A
#
# COMPACT_ATOMS: atom_id res chain seq x y z
N MET A 1 19.11 -23.89 2.12
CA MET A 1 20.23 -23.43 1.26
C MET A 1 20.39 -21.94 1.48
N ASP A 2 21.60 -21.46 1.78
CA ASP A 2 21.91 -20.03 1.83
C ASP A 2 22.27 -19.55 0.41
N THR A 3 21.32 -18.93 -0.26
CA THR A 3 21.46 -18.44 -1.65
C THR A 3 22.39 -17.23 -1.72
N THR A 4 22.41 -16.38 -0.69
CA THR A 4 23.26 -15.19 -0.62
C THR A 4 24.74 -15.59 -0.54
N ALA A 5 25.07 -16.57 0.31
CA ALA A 5 26.44 -17.09 0.40
C ALA A 5 26.89 -17.75 -0.91
N TYR A 6 26.00 -18.48 -1.58
CA TYR A 6 26.30 -19.08 -2.88
C TYR A 6 26.60 -18.04 -3.95
N LEU A 7 25.77 -17.00 -4.08
CA LEU A 7 25.95 -15.95 -5.08
C LEU A 7 27.23 -15.12 -4.83
N LYS A 8 27.56 -14.83 -3.56
CA LYS A 8 28.82 -14.14 -3.22
C LYS A 8 30.05 -14.95 -3.62
N ARG A 9 30.02 -16.27 -3.45
CA ARG A 9 31.09 -17.17 -3.92
C ARG A 9 31.25 -17.13 -5.45
N GLN A 10 30.17 -16.86 -6.18
CA GLN A 10 30.16 -16.70 -7.64
C GLN A 10 30.53 -15.28 -8.10
N GLY A 11 31.00 -14.42 -7.20
CA GLY A 11 31.47 -13.07 -7.55
C GLY A 11 30.39 -11.98 -7.52
N TRP A 12 29.19 -12.27 -7.03
CA TRP A 12 28.19 -11.23 -6.79
C TRP A 12 28.63 -10.33 -5.64
N LYS A 13 28.56 -9.00 -5.86
CA LYS A 13 28.99 -7.96 -4.91
C LYS A 13 28.09 -7.84 -3.67
N GLY A 14 26.94 -8.51 -3.67
CA GLY A 14 25.98 -8.49 -2.57
C GLY A 14 24.82 -7.52 -2.81
N ASP A 15 24.03 -7.30 -1.76
CA ASP A 15 22.78 -6.55 -1.86
C ASP A 15 22.99 -5.13 -2.41
N GLY A 16 22.01 -4.63 -3.15
CA GLY A 16 22.10 -3.36 -3.88
C GLY A 16 22.92 -3.40 -5.18
N HIS A 17 23.55 -4.52 -5.53
CA HIS A 17 24.25 -4.70 -6.79
C HIS A 17 23.50 -5.66 -7.71
N SER A 18 23.50 -5.34 -9.01
CA SER A 18 22.94 -6.23 -10.02
C SER A 18 23.76 -7.52 -10.13
N LEU A 19 23.12 -8.59 -10.59
CA LEU A 19 23.80 -9.83 -11.00
C LEU A 19 24.52 -9.68 -12.35
N ASP A 20 24.22 -8.61 -13.10
CA ASP A 20 24.88 -8.31 -14.37
C ASP A 20 26.31 -7.77 -14.17
N HIS A 21 27.23 -8.20 -15.04
CA HIS A 21 28.61 -7.75 -15.06
C HIS A 21 28.75 -6.25 -15.35
N SER A 22 27.85 -5.68 -16.15
CA SER A 22 27.90 -4.25 -16.53
C SER A 22 27.17 -3.32 -15.55
N GLY A 23 26.58 -3.87 -14.48
CA GLY A 23 25.86 -3.10 -13.46
C GLY A 23 24.56 -2.45 -13.93
N ARG A 24 24.07 -2.82 -15.13
CA ARG A 24 22.84 -2.30 -15.76
C ARG A 24 21.59 -3.12 -15.42
N GLY A 25 21.77 -4.36 -14.95
CA GLY A 25 20.64 -5.19 -14.55
C GLY A 25 19.92 -4.69 -13.28
N ILE A 26 18.83 -5.38 -12.98
CA ILE A 26 17.92 -5.03 -11.88
C ILE A 26 18.62 -5.28 -10.53
N ARG A 27 18.56 -4.29 -9.63
CA ARG A 27 19.15 -4.34 -8.29
C ARG A 27 18.14 -4.64 -7.18
N LYS A 28 16.86 -4.33 -7.42
CA LYS A 28 15.75 -4.52 -6.48
C LYS A 28 14.70 -5.44 -7.10
N PRO A 29 14.07 -6.35 -6.34
CA PRO A 29 13.00 -7.20 -6.87
C PRO A 29 11.87 -6.40 -7.51
N LEU A 30 11.34 -6.87 -8.64
CA LEU A 30 10.20 -6.22 -9.29
C LEU A 30 8.94 -6.44 -8.46
N LEU A 31 8.24 -5.35 -8.16
CA LEU A 31 6.89 -5.43 -7.62
C LEU A 31 5.92 -5.70 -8.77
N VAL A 32 5.30 -6.88 -8.78
CA VAL A 32 4.34 -7.27 -9.81
C VAL A 32 2.91 -7.17 -9.27
N SER A 33 2.01 -6.59 -10.06
CA SER A 33 0.59 -6.56 -9.73
C SER A 33 0.02 -7.98 -9.77
N LYS A 34 -0.56 -8.43 -8.65
CA LYS A 34 -1.22 -9.73 -8.55
C LYS A 34 -2.73 -9.57 -8.69
N LYS A 35 -3.30 -10.21 -9.72
CA LYS A 35 -4.75 -10.35 -9.85
C LYS A 35 -5.25 -11.43 -8.90
N ILE A 36 -6.09 -11.03 -7.96
CA ILE A 36 -6.70 -11.91 -6.95
C ILE A 36 -8.16 -12.25 -7.23
N ASP A 37 -8.69 -11.83 -8.38
CA ASP A 37 -10.11 -11.94 -8.70
C ASP A 37 -10.39 -12.58 -10.06
N VAL A 38 -11.68 -12.73 -10.36
CA VAL A 38 -12.22 -13.29 -11.61
C VAL A 38 -12.66 -12.17 -12.58
N LEU A 39 -12.47 -10.89 -12.25
CA LEU A 39 -12.93 -9.80 -13.12
C LEU A 39 -12.09 -9.69 -14.41
N GLY A 40 -12.61 -9.01 -15.42
CA GLY A 40 -11.85 -8.67 -16.63
C GLY A 40 -10.60 -7.85 -16.32
N LEU A 41 -9.56 -8.01 -17.13
CA LEU A 41 -8.36 -7.17 -17.06
C LEU A 41 -8.73 -5.71 -17.35
N GLY A 42 -8.13 -4.76 -16.62
CA GLY A 42 -8.39 -3.32 -16.76
C GLY A 42 -9.54 -2.79 -15.89
N LEU A 43 -10.32 -3.65 -15.23
CA LEU A 43 -11.34 -3.21 -14.27
C LEU A 43 -10.66 -2.80 -12.96
N ASN A 44 -10.53 -1.49 -12.74
CA ASN A 44 -10.02 -0.95 -11.49
C ASN A 44 -11.13 -0.98 -10.42
N LYS A 45 -11.21 -2.08 -9.66
CA LYS A 45 -12.16 -2.26 -8.54
C LYS A 45 -12.12 -1.14 -7.51
N HIS A 46 -10.97 -0.49 -7.36
CA HIS A 46 -10.75 0.50 -6.34
C HIS A 46 -11.05 1.92 -6.80
N ALA A 47 -11.18 2.19 -8.11
CA ALA A 47 -11.41 3.54 -8.63
C ALA A 47 -12.68 4.19 -8.05
N ALA A 48 -13.80 3.45 -7.98
CA ALA A 48 -15.05 3.99 -7.45
C ALA A 48 -15.03 4.20 -5.92
N VAL A 49 -14.17 3.47 -5.19
CA VAL A 49 -14.09 3.54 -3.72
C VAL A 49 -13.03 4.55 -3.26
N SER A 50 -11.93 4.68 -4.01
CA SER A 50 -10.84 5.64 -3.74
C SER A 50 -11.24 7.08 -4.01
N ASP A 51 -12.20 7.34 -4.90
CA ASP A 51 -12.50 8.71 -5.32
C ASP A 51 -13.63 9.34 -4.48
N GLN A 52 -14.36 8.52 -3.72
CA GLN A 52 -15.57 8.92 -3.00
C GLN A 52 -15.45 8.83 -1.47
N TRP A 53 -14.27 8.54 -0.93
CA TRP A 53 -14.07 8.43 0.52
C TRP A 53 -14.46 9.72 1.25
N TRP A 54 -14.17 10.88 0.66
CA TRP A 54 -14.44 12.18 1.27
C TRP A 54 -15.95 12.50 1.31
N MET A 55 -16.70 12.15 0.25
CA MET A 55 -18.15 12.33 0.22
C MET A 55 -18.85 11.47 1.25
N ARG A 56 -18.37 10.24 1.46
CA ARG A 56 -18.88 9.35 2.52
C ARG A 56 -18.61 9.92 3.91
N ALA A 57 -17.40 10.42 4.16
CA ALA A 57 -17.05 11.07 5.42
C ALA A 57 -17.93 12.30 5.70
N PHE A 58 -18.21 13.09 4.66
CA PHE A 58 -19.05 14.27 4.74
C PHE A 58 -20.52 13.93 5.04
N ASP A 59 -21.11 12.96 4.32
CA ASP A 59 -22.48 12.49 4.54
C ASP A 59 -22.68 11.87 5.94
N GLU A 60 -21.69 11.11 6.43
CA GLU A 60 -21.69 10.58 7.80
C GLU A 60 -21.62 11.71 8.85
N GLY A 61 -20.85 12.76 8.57
CA GLY A 61 -20.83 13.98 9.39
C GLY A 61 -22.19 14.67 9.46
N LEU A 62 -22.90 14.78 8.34
CA LEU A 62 -24.25 15.37 8.30
C LEU A 62 -25.27 14.52 9.06
N LYS A 63 -25.22 13.19 8.93
CA LYS A 63 -26.10 12.27 9.66
C LYS A 63 -25.90 12.30 11.18
N SER A 64 -24.70 12.61 11.63
CA SER A 64 -24.37 12.71 13.06
C SER A 64 -24.64 14.10 13.65
N LEU A 65 -24.90 15.10 12.80
CA LEU A 65 -25.23 16.47 13.21
C LEU A 65 -26.53 16.47 14.03
N GLY A 66 -26.44 16.90 15.30
CA GLY A 66 -27.58 16.96 16.22
C GLY A 66 -27.89 15.66 16.98
N SER A 67 -27.18 14.55 16.71
CA SER A 67 -27.36 13.27 17.42
C SER A 67 -26.51 13.16 18.71
N GLY A 68 -25.67 14.17 19.01
CA GLY A 68 -24.78 14.19 20.19
C GLY A 68 -23.63 13.19 20.14
N LYS A 69 -23.45 12.48 19.01
CA LYS A 69 -22.39 11.49 18.79
C LYS A 69 -21.14 12.18 18.23
N ASP A 70 -19.97 11.78 18.72
CA ASP A 70 -18.69 12.24 18.16
C ASP A 70 -18.60 11.80 16.69
N THR A 71 -18.42 12.78 15.80
CA THR A 71 -18.33 12.52 14.35
C THR A 71 -17.00 11.85 14.01
N ALA A 72 -16.95 11.11 12.90
CA ALA A 72 -15.69 10.51 12.42
C ALA A 72 -14.59 11.58 12.29
N LEU A 73 -14.92 12.78 11.80
CA LEU A 73 -13.99 13.90 11.68
C LEU A 73 -13.50 14.43 13.04
N ALA A 74 -14.38 14.54 14.04
CA ALA A 74 -14.00 14.94 15.39
C ALA A 74 -13.06 13.92 16.05
N ASN A 75 -13.28 12.63 15.81
CA ASN A 75 -12.38 11.57 16.27
C ASN A 75 -11.02 11.59 15.55
N VAL A 76 -10.98 11.88 14.24
CA VAL A 76 -9.72 12.09 13.50
C VAL A 76 -8.95 13.29 14.02
N GLN A 77 -9.65 14.39 14.34
CA GLN A 77 -9.02 15.58 14.91
C GLN A 77 -8.39 15.30 16.29
N LYS A 78 -9.06 14.50 17.14
CA LYS A 78 -8.59 14.17 18.50
C LYS A 78 -7.51 13.08 18.52
N HIS A 79 -7.66 12.03 17.71
CA HIS A 79 -6.84 10.81 17.80
C HIS A 79 -5.97 10.52 16.57
N GLY A 80 -6.00 11.42 15.58
CA GLY A 80 -5.29 11.25 14.32
C GLY A 80 -5.98 10.27 13.36
N ILE A 81 -5.46 10.20 12.14
CA ILE A 81 -6.05 9.45 11.02
C ILE A 81 -6.17 7.95 11.35
N HIS A 82 -5.32 7.39 12.21
CA HIS A 82 -5.26 5.97 12.53
C HIS A 82 -6.38 5.44 13.45
N HIS A 83 -7.09 6.31 14.18
CA HIS A 83 -8.05 5.88 15.21
C HIS A 83 -9.51 6.31 14.97
N GLY A 84 -9.76 7.15 13.96
CA GLY A 84 -11.12 7.66 13.72
C GLY A 84 -11.49 7.91 12.26
N SER A 85 -10.57 7.71 11.31
CA SER A 85 -10.85 8.04 9.91
C SER A 85 -11.36 6.83 9.13
N LEU A 86 -12.06 7.07 8.02
CA LEU A 86 -12.29 6.08 6.96
C LEU A 86 -11.00 5.36 6.54
N TYR A 87 -9.82 5.98 6.76
CA TYR A 87 -8.53 5.39 6.45
C TYR A 87 -7.97 4.44 7.52
N ALA A 88 -8.51 4.44 8.74
CA ALA A 88 -8.07 3.52 9.80
C ALA A 88 -8.31 2.05 9.43
N ARG A 89 -9.26 1.78 8.51
CA ARG A 89 -9.56 0.43 8.01
C ARG A 89 -8.67 -0.02 6.86
N PHE A 90 -7.87 0.87 6.27
CA PHE A 90 -6.84 0.44 5.34
C PHE A 90 -5.68 -0.11 6.16
N VAL A 91 -5.57 -1.43 6.19
CA VAL A 91 -4.34 -2.08 6.63
C VAL A 91 -3.30 -1.79 5.56
N LYS A 92 -2.21 -1.11 5.92
CA LYS A 92 -1.01 -1.08 5.07
C LYS A 92 -0.60 -2.54 4.88
N GLY A 93 -0.86 -3.07 3.68
CA GLY A 93 -0.43 -4.41 3.32
C GLY A 93 1.07 -4.56 3.56
N GLU A 94 1.52 -5.79 3.78
CA GLU A 94 2.94 -6.07 3.94
C GLU A 94 3.72 -5.40 2.82
N GLY A 95 4.66 -4.54 3.19
CA GLY A 95 5.49 -3.82 2.23
C GLY A 95 6.37 -4.83 1.52
N VAL A 96 5.95 -5.31 0.36
CA VAL A 96 6.85 -6.05 -0.52
C VAL A 96 7.98 -5.09 -0.85
N ALA A 97 9.22 -5.54 -0.65
CA ALA A 97 10.41 -4.78 -1.01
C ALA A 97 10.37 -4.48 -2.52
N GLY A 98 9.79 -3.35 -2.87
CA GLY A 98 9.54 -2.94 -4.24
C GLY A 98 10.73 -2.17 -4.82
N THR A 99 10.69 -2.01 -6.13
CA THR A 99 11.65 -1.21 -6.90
C THR A 99 11.48 0.29 -6.78
N ILE A 100 10.40 0.76 -6.15
CA ILE A 100 10.09 2.18 -6.01
C ILE A 100 10.66 2.69 -4.69
N GLY A 101 11.69 3.53 -4.78
CA GLY A 101 12.28 4.29 -3.70
C GLY A 101 12.90 5.56 -4.26
#